data_AF-A0A2S7U2R7-F1
#
_entry.id   AF-A0A2S7U2R7-F1
#
_cell.length_a   1.000
_cell.length_b   1.000
_cell.length_c   1.000
_cell.angle_alpha   90.00
_cell.angle_beta   90.00
_cell.angle_gamma   90.00
#
_symmetry.space_group_name_H-M   'P 1'
#
loop_
_entity.id
_entity.type
_entity.pdbx_description
1 polymer ?
#
loop_
_entity_poly.entity_id
_entity_poly.type
_entity_poly.pdbx_seq_one_letter_code
_entity_poly.pdbx_strand_id
1 'polypeptide(L)'
;MLQNLVCSLHKFNEHKRLTSGGGAYYTKLETKLRSEHSQVYHSIQSAVTEDRISEEDARDAVDLLITVGEKHLAAAAAADATKTSAELSEIKKSIRAKMTDRAPAGIITPKVNRLQFHMEEVIRFGEDSDRLSSGDLKTLRRKLDSLESKEDKAKASGEISDRDHEKLLEDTREIWRDALGEF
;
A
#
# COMPACT_ATOMS: atom_id res chain seq x y z
N MET A 1 19.42 -6.94 19.34
CA MET A 1 18.59 -5.91 18.68
C MET A 1 18.84 -5.83 17.18
N LEU A 2 20.05 -5.52 16.70
CA LEU A 2 20.34 -5.41 15.24
C LEU A 2 20.02 -6.66 14.41
N GLN A 3 20.29 -7.86 14.93
CA GLN A 3 20.07 -9.12 14.21
C GLN A 3 18.59 -9.48 14.03
N ASN A 4 17.74 -9.12 15.00
CA ASN A 4 16.29 -9.29 14.91
C ASN A 4 15.68 -8.33 13.88
N LEU A 5 16.15 -7.08 13.85
CA LEU A 5 15.69 -6.07 12.89
C LEU A 5 16.00 -6.46 11.43
N VAL A 6 17.21 -7.01 11.17
CA VAL A 6 17.60 -7.49 9.84
C VAL A 6 16.76 -8.69 9.41
N CYS A 7 16.41 -9.58 10.34
CA CYS A 7 15.52 -10.71 10.08
C CYS A 7 14.09 -10.25 9.78
N SER A 8 13.56 -9.28 10.54
CA SER A 8 12.23 -8.70 10.32
C SER A 8 12.15 -7.99 8.96
N LEU A 9 13.17 -7.22 8.57
CA LEU A 9 13.22 -6.56 7.26
C LEU A 9 13.27 -7.55 6.09
N HIS A 10 14.06 -8.63 6.21
CA HIS A 10 14.10 -9.67 5.17
C HIS A 10 12.73 -10.35 5.02
N LYS A 11 12.07 -10.69 6.14
CA LYS A 11 10.73 -11.28 6.15
C LYS A 11 9.69 -10.35 5.55
N PHE A 12 9.74 -9.05 5.87
CA PHE A 12 8.86 -8.05 5.28
C PHE A 12 9.05 -7.94 3.76
N ASN A 13 10.30 -7.85 3.30
CA ASN A 13 10.58 -7.77 1.86
C ASN A 13 10.14 -9.04 1.11
N GLU A 14 10.33 -10.21 1.71
CA GLU A 14 9.85 -11.46 1.14
C GLU A 14 8.31 -11.52 1.13
N HIS A 15 7.66 -11.08 2.21
CA HIS A 15 6.21 -10.95 2.27
C HIS A 15 5.70 -10.06 1.14
N LYS A 16 6.24 -8.85 0.97
CA LYS A 16 5.91 -7.93 -0.12
C LYS A 16 6.10 -8.56 -1.51
N ARG A 17 7.19 -9.30 -1.71
CA ARG A 17 7.44 -10.02 -2.98
C ARG A 17 6.39 -11.11 -3.24
N LEU A 18 5.94 -11.78 -2.19
CA LEU A 18 4.95 -12.84 -2.25
C LEU A 18 3.53 -12.30 -2.45
N THR A 19 3.14 -11.24 -1.74
CA THR A 19 1.80 -10.65 -1.83
C THR A 19 1.73 -9.65 -2.98
N SER A 20 2.24 -8.43 -2.79
CA SER A 20 2.22 -7.35 -3.78
C SER A 20 2.91 -7.69 -5.10
N GLY A 21 3.94 -8.55 -5.05
CA GLY A 21 4.63 -9.07 -6.24
C GLY A 21 3.95 -10.26 -6.92
N GLY A 22 2.84 -10.76 -6.37
CA GLY A 22 2.09 -11.92 -6.89
C GLY A 22 2.82 -13.26 -6.76
N GLY A 23 3.92 -13.33 -6.01
CA GLY A 23 4.74 -14.53 -5.87
C GLY A 23 4.05 -15.69 -5.15
N ALA A 24 3.09 -15.41 -4.26
CA ALA A 24 2.28 -16.39 -3.55
C ALA A 24 1.09 -16.90 -4.38
N TYR A 25 0.58 -16.07 -5.28
CA TYR A 25 -0.68 -16.33 -5.97
C TYR A 25 -0.51 -17.11 -7.28
N TYR A 26 0.60 -16.89 -7.98
CA TYR A 26 0.83 -17.44 -9.32
C TYR A 26 2.01 -18.39 -9.33
N THR A 27 1.88 -19.49 -10.07
CA THR A 27 2.96 -20.47 -10.23
C THR A 27 4.15 -19.87 -11.01
N LYS A 28 5.29 -20.58 -11.03
CA LYS A 28 6.46 -20.16 -11.82
C LYS A 28 6.21 -20.12 -13.33
N LEU A 29 5.18 -20.83 -13.81
CA LEU A 29 4.80 -20.87 -15.23
C LEU A 29 3.89 -19.69 -15.61
N GLU A 30 3.20 -19.09 -14.64
CA GLU A 30 2.27 -17.97 -14.83
C GLU A 30 2.97 -16.62 -14.72
N THR A 31 4.11 -16.50 -15.42
CA THR A 31 4.97 -15.30 -15.38
C THR A 31 4.24 -14.05 -15.85
N LYS A 32 3.33 -14.19 -16.83
CA LYS A 32 2.51 -13.09 -17.34
C LYS A 32 1.56 -12.54 -16.28
N LEU A 33 0.79 -13.40 -15.61
CA LEU A 33 -0.14 -12.97 -14.55
C LEU A 33 0.60 -12.32 -13.38
N ARG A 34 1.74 -12.90 -12.98
CA ARG A 34 2.58 -12.31 -11.93
C ARG A 34 3.07 -10.91 -12.31
N SER A 35 3.49 -10.73 -13.56
CA SER A 35 3.90 -9.42 -14.07
C SER A 35 2.74 -8.43 -14.09
N GLU A 36 1.56 -8.83 -14.57
CA GLU A 36 0.35 -8.00 -14.58
C GLU A 36 -0.06 -7.56 -13.16
N HIS A 37 -0.09 -8.49 -12.21
CA HIS A 37 -0.39 -8.21 -10.81
C HIS A 37 0.57 -7.19 -10.20
N SER A 38 1.88 -7.43 -10.35
CA SER A 38 2.91 -6.51 -9.86
C SER A 38 2.82 -5.13 -10.52
N GLN A 39 2.50 -5.06 -11.82
CA GLN A 39 2.29 -3.79 -12.52
C GLN A 39 1.08 -3.03 -12.00
N VAL A 40 -0.03 -3.71 -11.68
CA VAL A 40 -1.20 -3.07 -11.05
C VAL A 40 -0.80 -2.49 -9.70
N TYR A 41 -0.11 -3.28 -8.86
CA TYR A 41 0.38 -2.82 -7.56
C TYR A 41 1.24 -1.55 -7.67
N HIS A 42 2.24 -1.55 -8.57
CA HIS A 42 3.11 -0.39 -8.79
C HIS A 42 2.35 0.81 -9.36
N SER A 43 1.31 0.59 -10.17
CA SER A 43 0.46 1.66 -10.68
C SER A 43 -0.31 2.34 -9.54
N ILE A 44 -0.84 1.56 -8.58
CA ILE A 44 -1.50 2.08 -7.37
C ILE A 44 -0.51 2.91 -6.55
N GLN A 45 0.66 2.33 -6.27
CA GLN A 45 1.70 2.98 -5.48
C GLN A 45 2.14 4.32 -6.09
N SER A 46 2.36 4.36 -7.41
CA SER A 46 2.74 5.59 -8.11
C SER A 46 1.62 6.62 -8.03
N ALA A 47 0.37 6.20 -8.26
CA ALA A 47 -0.78 7.09 -8.26
C ALA A 47 -0.98 7.77 -6.90
N VAL A 48 -0.90 7.04 -5.79
CA VAL A 48 -1.04 7.62 -4.45
C VAL A 48 0.17 8.47 -4.06
N THR A 49 1.40 8.05 -4.43
CA THR A 49 2.62 8.83 -4.17
C THR A 49 2.63 10.16 -4.92
N GLU A 50 1.96 10.23 -6.07
CA GLU A 50 1.84 11.43 -6.90
C GLU A 50 0.61 12.29 -6.55
N ASP A 51 -0.11 11.99 -5.47
CA ASP A 51 -1.38 12.66 -5.09
C ASP A 51 -2.47 12.59 -6.17
N ARG A 52 -2.45 11.54 -6.99
CA ARG A 52 -3.40 11.39 -8.10
C ARG A 52 -4.65 10.62 -7.71
N ILE A 53 -4.59 9.85 -6.63
CA ILE A 53 -5.72 9.17 -5.98
C ILE A 53 -5.58 9.33 -4.46
N SER A 54 -6.67 9.15 -3.71
CA SER A 54 -6.60 9.13 -2.25
C SER A 54 -5.93 7.86 -1.72
N GLU A 55 -5.46 7.92 -0.47
CA GLU A 55 -4.93 6.79 0.30
C GLU A 55 -6.01 5.72 0.50
N GLU A 56 -7.26 6.12 0.77
CA GLU A 56 -8.41 5.20 0.85
C GLU A 56 -8.61 4.42 -0.46
N ASP A 57 -8.67 5.12 -1.60
CA ASP A 57 -8.83 4.47 -2.91
C ASP A 57 -7.68 3.52 -3.22
N ALA A 58 -6.46 3.88 -2.81
CA ALA A 58 -5.29 3.03 -2.95
C ALA A 58 -5.39 1.76 -2.08
N ARG A 59 -5.83 1.88 -0.81
CA ARG A 59 -6.03 0.73 0.09
C ARG A 59 -7.05 -0.25 -0.48
N ASP A 60 -8.21 0.25 -0.91
CA ASP A 60 -9.26 -0.55 -1.54
C ASP A 60 -8.75 -1.29 -2.79
N ALA A 61 -7.99 -0.59 -3.64
CA ALA A 61 -7.44 -1.18 -4.85
C ALA A 61 -6.41 -2.28 -4.56
N VAL A 62 -5.59 -2.12 -3.51
CA VAL A 62 -4.65 -3.16 -3.08
C VAL A 62 -5.41 -4.36 -2.49
N ASP A 63 -6.47 -4.15 -1.72
CA ASP A 63 -7.31 -5.23 -1.18
C ASP A 63 -7.97 -6.06 -2.28
N LEU A 64 -8.51 -5.39 -3.30
CA LEU A 64 -9.05 -6.04 -4.49
C LEU A 64 -7.97 -6.83 -5.25
N LEU A 65 -6.77 -6.26 -5.39
CA LEU A 65 -5.65 -6.91 -6.06
C LEU A 65 -5.23 -8.21 -5.34
N ILE A 66 -5.11 -8.16 -4.02
CA ILE A 66 -4.82 -9.33 -3.18
C ILE A 66 -5.93 -10.37 -3.32
N THR A 67 -7.20 -9.94 -3.20
CA THR A 67 -8.37 -10.83 -3.33
C THR A 67 -8.39 -11.58 -4.66
N VAL A 68 -8.04 -10.91 -5.77
CA VAL A 68 -7.94 -11.57 -7.09
C VAL A 68 -6.83 -12.62 -7.10
N GLY A 69 -5.67 -12.31 -6.50
CA GLY A 69 -4.58 -13.27 -6.33
C GLY A 69 -4.98 -14.49 -5.51
N GLU A 70 -5.62 -14.28 -4.36
CA GLU A 70 -6.09 -15.35 -3.47
C GLU A 70 -7.15 -16.23 -4.14
N LYS A 71 -8.11 -15.64 -4.85
CA LYS A 71 -9.11 -16.39 -5.63
C LYS A 71 -8.46 -17.28 -6.69
N HIS A 72 -7.47 -16.75 -7.39
CA HIS A 72 -6.72 -17.52 -8.38
C HIS A 72 -5.99 -18.71 -7.72
N LEU A 73 -5.29 -18.45 -6.61
CA LEU A 73 -4.60 -19.49 -5.84
C LEU A 73 -5.57 -20.58 -5.35
N ALA A 74 -6.72 -20.18 -4.79
CA ALA A 74 -7.74 -21.09 -4.28
C ALA A 74 -8.39 -21.95 -5.38
N ALA A 75 -8.48 -21.44 -6.62
CA ALA A 75 -9.00 -22.18 -7.75
C ALA A 75 -8.02 -23.27 -8.26
N ALA A 76 -6.72 -23.13 -7.99
CA ALA A 76 -5.68 -24.09 -8.34
C ALA A 76 -5.79 -24.59 -9.80
N ALA A 77 -6.03 -25.88 -10.02
CA ALA A 77 -6.14 -26.44 -11.38
C ALA A 77 -7.36 -25.93 -12.18
N ALA A 78 -8.37 -25.37 -11.50
CA ALA A 78 -9.54 -24.75 -12.13
C ALA A 78 -9.37 -23.23 -12.36
N ALA A 79 -8.20 -22.67 -12.05
CA ALA A 79 -7.93 -21.26 -12.23
C ALA A 79 -7.97 -20.89 -13.73
N ASP A 80 -8.73 -19.84 -14.04
CA ASP A 80 -8.81 -19.28 -15.38
C ASP A 80 -7.91 -18.05 -15.47
N ALA A 81 -6.78 -18.21 -16.17
CA ALA A 81 -5.82 -17.14 -16.38
C ALA A 81 -6.40 -15.96 -17.19
N THR A 82 -7.29 -16.22 -18.14
CA THR A 82 -7.94 -15.17 -18.93
C THR A 82 -8.90 -14.37 -18.07
N LYS A 83 -9.69 -15.04 -17.23
CA LYS A 83 -10.57 -14.38 -16.26
C LYS A 83 -9.77 -13.54 -15.25
N THR A 84 -8.70 -14.11 -14.71
CA THR A 84 -7.84 -13.42 -13.73
C THR A 84 -7.21 -12.15 -14.34
N SER A 85 -6.69 -12.26 -15.57
CA SER A 85 -6.13 -11.11 -16.30
C SER A 85 -7.19 -10.02 -16.56
N ALA A 86 -8.44 -10.42 -16.86
CA ALA A 86 -9.54 -9.48 -16.99
C ALA A 86 -9.84 -8.75 -15.68
N GLU A 87 -9.88 -9.45 -14.54
CA GLU A 87 -10.08 -8.85 -13.21
C GLU A 87 -8.95 -7.86 -12.86
N LEU A 88 -7.68 -8.21 -13.13
CA LEU A 88 -6.54 -7.29 -12.95
C LEU A 88 -6.66 -6.04 -13.84
N SER A 89 -7.14 -6.21 -15.08
CA SER A 89 -7.38 -5.10 -16.00
C SER A 89 -8.50 -4.18 -15.52
N GLU A 90 -9.56 -4.73 -14.93
CA GLU A 90 -10.65 -3.93 -14.35
C GLU A 90 -10.18 -3.11 -13.14
N ILE A 91 -9.33 -3.68 -12.26
CA ILE A 91 -8.71 -2.91 -11.17
C ILE A 91 -7.92 -1.74 -11.75
N LYS A 92 -7.09 -1.98 -12.76
CA LYS A 92 -6.30 -0.93 -13.42
C LYS A 92 -7.18 0.17 -14.04
N LYS A 93 -8.29 -0.21 -14.68
CA LYS A 93 -9.25 0.76 -15.24
C LYS A 93 -9.94 1.56 -14.16
N SER A 94 -10.35 0.91 -13.07
CA SER A 94 -11.01 1.56 -11.93
C SER A 94 -10.10 2.61 -11.30
N ILE A 95 -8.83 2.27 -11.04
CA ILE A 95 -7.83 3.22 -10.55
C ILE A 95 -7.69 4.39 -11.52
N ARG A 96 -7.52 4.11 -12.82
CA ARG A 96 -7.37 5.16 -13.83
C ARG A 96 -8.58 6.10 -13.91
N ALA A 97 -9.78 5.61 -13.66
CA ALA A 97 -11.00 6.43 -13.63
C ALA A 97 -11.07 7.34 -12.40
N LYS A 98 -10.47 6.94 -11.28
CA LYS A 98 -10.34 7.74 -10.05
C LYS A 98 -9.17 8.71 -10.09
N MET A 99 -8.15 8.41 -10.90
CA MET A 99 -6.95 9.22 -11.02
C MET A 99 -7.24 10.62 -11.56
N THR A 100 -6.70 11.64 -10.90
CA THR A 100 -6.58 12.97 -11.48
C THR A 100 -5.43 13.00 -12.50
N ASP A 101 -5.58 13.82 -13.54
CA ASP A 101 -4.57 13.96 -14.60
C ASP A 101 -3.24 14.49 -14.04
N ARG A 102 -3.33 15.44 -13.10
CA ARG A 102 -2.19 16.01 -12.39
C ARG A 102 -2.62 16.58 -11.05
N ALA A 103 -1.91 16.23 -9.98
CA ALA A 103 -2.08 16.87 -8.69
C ALA A 103 -1.54 18.33 -8.73
N PRO A 104 -2.26 19.33 -8.18
CA PRO A 104 -1.78 20.70 -8.09
C PRO A 104 -0.48 20.77 -7.28
N ALA A 105 0.56 21.41 -7.82
CA ALA A 105 1.90 21.39 -7.21
C ALA A 105 1.96 22.00 -5.80
N GLY A 106 1.01 22.87 -5.42
CA GLY A 106 0.94 23.46 -4.09
C GLY A 106 0.36 22.56 -3.00
N ILE A 107 -0.18 21.38 -3.35
CA ILE A 107 -0.82 20.46 -2.39
C ILE A 107 -0.20 19.06 -2.36
N ILE A 108 0.85 18.81 -3.15
CA ILE A 108 1.45 17.47 -3.23
C ILE A 108 2.32 17.17 -2.01
N THR A 109 2.18 15.98 -1.45
CA THR A 109 2.87 15.50 -0.23
C THR A 109 3.57 14.16 -0.48
N PRO A 110 4.32 13.98 -1.58
CA PRO A 110 4.75 12.66 -2.07
C PRO A 110 5.57 11.84 -1.07
N LYS A 111 6.30 12.49 -0.16
CA LYS A 111 7.07 11.82 0.89
C LYS A 111 6.17 11.27 2.01
N VAL A 112 5.10 11.98 2.35
CA VAL A 112 4.10 11.61 3.37
C VAL A 112 3.29 10.42 2.83
N ASN A 113 2.71 10.55 1.64
CA ASN A 113 1.90 9.49 1.00
C ASN A 113 2.70 8.21 0.80
N ARG A 114 3.96 8.32 0.36
CA ARG A 114 4.83 7.15 0.21
C ARG A 114 5.02 6.41 1.53
N LEU A 115 5.21 7.15 2.63
CA LEU A 115 5.41 6.57 3.95
C LEU A 115 4.11 5.99 4.51
N GLN A 116 2.95 6.65 4.35
CA GLN A 116 1.64 6.06 4.68
C GLN A 116 1.43 4.75 3.93
N PHE A 117 1.70 4.73 2.62
CA PHE A 117 1.58 3.52 1.81
C PHE A 117 2.50 2.40 2.34
N HIS A 118 3.75 2.71 2.71
CA HIS A 118 4.66 1.71 3.30
C HIS A 118 4.21 1.25 4.69
N MET A 119 3.60 2.11 5.50
CA MET A 119 3.03 1.71 6.79
C MET A 119 1.87 0.74 6.62
N GLU A 120 1.01 0.94 5.61
CA GLU A 120 -0.04 -0.02 5.28
C GLU A 120 0.54 -1.39 4.90
N GLU A 121 1.64 -1.42 4.15
CA GLU A 121 2.34 -2.69 3.86
C GLU A 121 2.85 -3.36 5.15
N VAL A 122 3.40 -2.58 6.07
CA VAL A 122 3.92 -3.06 7.35
C VAL A 122 2.79 -3.58 8.25
N ILE A 123 1.65 -2.88 8.30
CA ILE A 123 0.46 -3.30 9.05
C ILE A 123 -0.04 -4.64 8.51
N ARG A 124 -0.20 -4.77 7.19
CA ARG A 124 -0.60 -6.04 6.55
C ARG A 124 0.38 -7.17 6.87
N PHE A 125 1.68 -6.92 6.76
CA PHE A 125 2.68 -7.91 7.14
C PHE A 125 2.55 -8.32 8.62
N GLY A 126 2.35 -7.35 9.52
CA GLY A 126 2.17 -7.61 10.93
C GLY A 126 0.94 -8.43 11.27
N GLU A 127 -0.16 -8.16 10.56
CA GLU A 127 -1.42 -8.91 10.63
C GLU A 127 -1.23 -10.35 10.10
N ASP A 128 -0.69 -10.51 8.89
CA ASP A 128 -0.53 -11.82 8.24
C ASP A 128 0.52 -12.73 8.89
N SER A 129 1.40 -12.17 9.72
CA SER A 129 2.46 -12.91 10.41
C SER A 129 2.25 -13.05 11.92
N ASP A 130 1.08 -12.64 12.44
CA ASP A 130 0.76 -12.59 13.87
C ASP A 130 1.83 -11.87 14.71
N ARG A 131 2.54 -10.91 14.09
CA ARG A 131 3.63 -10.15 14.73
C ARG A 131 3.13 -8.93 15.46
N LEU A 132 2.01 -8.37 15.02
CA LEU A 132 1.33 -7.28 15.69
C LEU A 132 0.12 -7.81 16.43
N SER A 133 -0.06 -7.40 17.68
CA SER A 133 -1.31 -7.71 18.38
C SER A 133 -2.47 -6.96 17.74
N SER A 134 -3.70 -7.41 17.98
CA SER A 134 -4.90 -6.68 17.57
C SER A 134 -4.96 -5.26 18.15
N GLY A 135 -4.37 -5.05 19.32
CA GLY A 135 -4.23 -3.74 19.95
C GLY A 135 -3.26 -2.82 19.20
N ASP A 136 -2.12 -3.36 18.76
CA ASP A 136 -1.09 -2.62 18.03
C ASP A 136 -1.59 -2.25 16.63
N LEU A 137 -2.22 -3.21 15.93
CA LEU A 137 -2.86 -2.98 14.62
C LEU A 137 -3.87 -1.85 14.70
N LYS A 138 -4.78 -1.88 15.69
CA LYS A 138 -5.78 -0.83 15.89
C LYS A 138 -5.13 0.52 16.20
N THR A 139 -4.05 0.54 16.96
CA THR A 139 -3.33 1.76 17.32
C THR A 139 -2.64 2.38 16.11
N LEU A 140 -1.96 1.57 15.29
CA LEU A 140 -1.29 2.02 14.08
C LEU A 140 -2.27 2.53 13.03
N ARG A 141 -3.37 1.80 12.78
CA ARG A 141 -4.43 2.25 11.86
C ARG A 141 -5.00 3.60 12.30
N ARG A 142 -5.33 3.77 13.59
CA ARG A 142 -5.81 5.07 14.12
C ARG A 142 -4.81 6.21 13.93
N LYS A 143 -3.51 5.93 14.03
CA LYS A 143 -2.45 6.93 13.78
C LYS A 143 -2.40 7.32 12.31
N LEU A 144 -2.52 6.34 11.40
CA LEU A 144 -2.60 6.58 9.96
C LEU A 144 -3.84 7.39 9.58
N ASP A 145 -5.02 7.02 10.08
CA ASP A 145 -6.26 7.77 9.86
C ASP A 145 -6.12 9.23 10.34
N SER A 146 -5.44 9.43 11.48
CA SER A 146 -5.18 10.76 11.99
C SER A 146 -4.18 11.55 11.13
N LEU A 147 -3.20 10.89 10.50
CA LEU A 147 -2.24 11.53 9.61
C LEU A 147 -2.92 11.93 8.30
N GLU A 148 -3.70 11.04 7.71
CA GLU A 148 -4.53 11.29 6.52
C GLU A 148 -5.48 12.48 6.76
N SER A 149 -6.18 12.51 7.91
CA SER A 149 -7.04 13.66 8.26
C SER A 149 -6.28 14.98 8.45
N LYS A 150 -5.03 14.95 8.93
CA LYS A 150 -4.20 16.16 9.05
C LYS A 150 -3.74 16.65 7.69
N GLU A 151 -3.38 15.72 6.83
CA GLU A 151 -2.96 15.97 5.47
C GLU A 151 -4.10 16.58 4.64
N ASP A 152 -5.30 16.00 4.69
CA ASP A 152 -6.49 16.56 4.05
C ASP A 152 -6.78 18.00 4.49
N LYS A 153 -6.64 18.28 5.78
CA LYS A 153 -6.82 19.63 6.34
C LYS A 153 -5.76 20.61 5.83
N ALA A 154 -4.52 20.15 5.68
CA ALA A 154 -3.45 20.98 5.11
C ALA A 154 -3.69 21.24 3.61
N LYS A 155 -4.23 20.25 2.87
CA LYS A 155 -4.59 20.37 1.45
C LYS A 155 -5.83 21.23 1.22
N ALA A 156 -6.71 21.38 2.22
CA ALA A 156 -8.01 22.06 2.09
C ALA A 156 -7.92 23.53 1.65
N SER A 157 -6.83 24.24 1.98
CA SER A 157 -6.59 25.62 1.55
C SER A 157 -6.15 25.76 0.08
N GLY A 158 -5.87 24.64 -0.61
CA GLY A 158 -5.34 24.65 -1.97
C GLY A 158 -3.84 24.94 -2.07
N GLU A 159 -3.19 25.16 -0.93
CA GLU A 159 -1.75 25.33 -0.77
C GLU A 159 -1.34 24.88 0.63
N ILE A 160 -0.25 24.09 0.72
CA ILE A 160 0.35 23.63 1.97
C ILE A 160 1.54 24.53 2.30
N SER A 161 1.59 25.04 3.52
CA SER A 161 2.73 25.83 3.98
C SER A 161 3.95 24.94 4.26
N ASP A 162 5.17 25.49 4.13
CA ASP A 162 6.41 24.78 4.49
C ASP A 162 6.36 24.21 5.93
N ARG A 163 5.75 24.97 6.85
CA ARG A 163 5.56 24.55 8.24
C ARG A 163 4.64 23.34 8.36
N ASP A 164 3.54 23.32 7.60
CA ASP A 164 2.60 22.19 7.63
C ASP A 164 3.21 20.98 6.93
N HIS A 165 3.99 21.18 5.85
CA HIS A 165 4.82 20.16 5.23
C HIS A 165 5.80 19.50 6.20
N GLU A 166 6.56 20.32 6.95
CA GLU A 166 7.52 19.83 7.93
C GLU A 166 6.84 19.06 9.05
N LYS A 167 5.71 19.58 9.56
CA LYS A 167 4.92 18.94 10.59
C LYS A 167 4.35 17.60 10.14
N LEU A 168 3.79 17.51 8.93
CA LEU A 168 3.31 16.25 8.37
C LEU A 168 4.44 15.22 8.28
N LEU A 169 5.62 15.64 7.83
CA LEU A 169 6.79 14.74 7.76
C LEU A 169 7.27 14.28 9.14
N GLU A 170 7.24 15.16 10.15
CA GLU A 170 7.58 14.82 11.53
C GLU A 170 6.60 13.80 12.10
N ASP A 171 5.29 14.08 12.00
CA ASP A 171 4.22 13.18 12.42
C ASP A 171 4.36 11.82 11.73
N THR A 172 4.63 11.81 10.42
CA THR A 172 4.83 10.58 9.65
C THR A 172 6.05 9.79 10.15
N ARG A 173 7.16 10.46 10.46
CA ARG A 173 8.38 9.79 10.98
C ARG A 173 8.18 9.26 12.40
N GLU A 174 7.35 9.89 13.22
CA GLU A 174 6.97 9.39 14.54
C GLU A 174 6.16 8.10 14.41
N ILE A 175 5.12 8.10 13.58
CA ILE A 175 4.31 6.90 13.34
C ILE A 175 5.17 5.78 12.75
N TRP A 176 6.11 6.10 11.85
CA TRP A 176 7.04 5.11 11.30
C TRP A 176 7.93 4.48 12.37
N ARG A 177 8.44 5.28 13.31
CA ARG A 177 9.25 4.79 14.43
C ARG A 177 8.44 3.89 15.34
N ASP A 178 7.20 4.28 15.63
CA ASP A 178 6.30 3.47 16.45
C ASP A 178 6.00 2.15 15.75
N ALA A 179 5.63 2.18 14.47
CA ALA A 179 5.39 0.98 13.68
C ALA A 179 6.59 0.04 13.73
N LEU A 180 7.80 0.54 13.51
CA LEU A 180 9.03 -0.26 13.60
C LEU A 180 9.35 -0.74 15.02
N GLY A 181 8.94 0.00 16.05
CA GLY A 181 9.12 -0.38 17.46
C GLY A 181 8.33 -1.61 17.87
N GLU A 182 7.25 -1.91 17.15
CA GLU A 182 6.43 -3.12 17.35
C GLU A 182 7.01 -4.39 16.68
N PHE A 183 8.09 -4.30 15.88
CA PHE A 183 8.68 -5.42 15.08
C PHE A 183 10.11 -5.84 15.48
#